data_AF-A0A3S2A4P8-F1
#
_entry.id   AF-A0A3S2A4P8-F1
#
_cell.length_a   1.000
_cell.length_b   1.000
_cell.length_c   1.000
_cell.angle_alpha   90.00
_cell.angle_beta   90.00
_cell.angle_gamma   90.00
#
_symmetry.space_group_name_H-M   'P 1'
#
loop_
_entity.id
_entity.type
_entity.pdbx_description
1 polymer ?
#
loop_
_entity_poly.entity_id
_entity_poly.type
_entity_poly.pdbx_seq_one_letter_code
_entity_poly.pdbx_strand_id
1 'polypeptide(L)'
;MTISKPVFDRLGFGLWIGAFLVVLALVLWSPHTRTVWQAYIDGSVALQAGLPLYDTQSEMGYLYAPAFAALYTPIVKLGPHLGGLVWHSIGFAVLT
;
A
#
# COMPACT_ATOMS: atom_id res chain seq x y z
N MET A 1 13.77 35.21 15.76
CA MET A 1 12.41 34.71 16.05
C MET A 1 12.53 33.28 16.54
N THR A 2 12.17 33.01 17.79
CA THR A 2 12.08 31.65 18.33
C THR A 2 10.67 31.11 18.07
N ILE A 3 10.57 30.04 17.29
CA ILE A 3 9.28 29.37 17.03
C ILE A 3 8.86 28.68 18.33
N SER A 4 7.61 28.89 18.76
CA SER A 4 7.10 28.22 19.96
C SER A 4 6.85 26.73 19.69
N LYS A 5 7.02 25.90 20.72
CA LYS A 5 6.79 24.44 20.61
C LYS A 5 5.43 24.09 19.97
N PRO A 6 4.29 24.70 20.35
CA PRO A 6 3.01 24.38 19.72
C PRO A 6 2.96 24.68 18.22
N VAL A 7 3.65 25.73 17.78
CA VAL A 7 3.76 26.06 16.35
C VAL A 7 4.62 25.01 15.64
N PHE A 8 5.74 24.64 16.24
CA PHE A 8 6.61 23.59 15.70
C PHE A 8 5.90 22.24 15.59
N ASP A 9 5.16 21.82 16.62
CA ASP A 9 4.42 20.57 16.64
C ASP A 9 3.34 20.52 15.53
N ARG A 10 2.61 21.63 15.33
CA ARG A 10 1.60 21.75 14.27
C ARG A 10 2.23 21.71 12.87
N LEU A 11 3.38 22.35 12.69
CA LEU A 11 4.11 22.32 11.42
C LEU A 11 4.61 20.91 11.12
N GLY A 12 5.20 20.23 12.11
CA GLY A 12 5.65 18.84 11.98
C GLY A 12 4.49 17.92 11.59
N PHE A 13 3.36 18.01 12.31
CA PHE A 13 2.16 17.24 12.00
C PHE A 13 1.61 17.55 10.60
N GLY A 14 1.55 18.83 10.23
CA GLY A 14 1.10 19.27 8.90
C GLY A 14 1.98 18.76 7.77
N LEU A 15 3.31 18.80 7.94
CA LEU A 15 4.26 18.24 6.97
C LEU A 15 4.12 16.72 6.85
N TRP A 16 3.91 16.04 7.97
CA TRP A 16 3.74 14.60 8.01
C TRP A 16 2.46 14.15 7.31
N ILE A 17 1.31 14.79 7.58
CA ILE A 17 0.06 14.58 6.83
C ILE A 17 0.24 14.96 5.36
N GLY A 18 0.88 16.09 5.06
CA GLY A 18 1.13 16.56 3.70
C GLY A 18 1.94 15.57 2.88
N ALA A 19 3.00 14.99 3.46
CA ALA A 19 3.81 13.95 2.82
C ALA A 19 2.96 12.71 2.49
N PHE A 20 2.07 12.31 3.39
CA PHE A 20 1.15 11.20 3.12
C PHE A 20 0.15 11.53 1.99
N LEU A 21 -0.38 12.76 1.94
CA LEU A 21 -1.26 13.19 0.84
C LEU A 21 -0.56 13.14 -0.52
N VAL A 22 0.75 13.46 -0.58
CA VAL A 22 1.55 13.30 -1.80
C VAL A 22 1.62 11.83 -2.22
N VAL A 23 1.81 10.89 -1.27
CA VAL A 23 1.77 9.45 -1.57
C VAL A 23 0.42 9.05 -2.15
N LEU A 24 -0.70 9.50 -1.57
CA LEU A 24 -2.04 9.20 -2.11
C LEU A 24 -2.23 9.75 -3.53
N ALA A 25 -1.74 10.96 -3.82
CA ALA A 25 -1.77 11.53 -5.16
C ALA A 25 -0.95 10.69 -6.15
N LEU A 26 0.23 10.22 -5.75
CA LEU A 26 1.06 9.34 -6.58
C LEU A 26 0.39 7.99 -6.85
N VAL A 27 -0.27 7.40 -5.84
CA VAL A 27 -1.05 6.17 -5.99
C VAL A 27 -2.19 6.34 -6.98
N LEU A 28 -2.89 7.49 -6.92
CA LEU A 28 -3.95 7.80 -7.88
C LEU A 28 -3.42 8.01 -9.30
N TRP A 29 -2.28 8.68 -9.44
CA TRP A 29 -1.67 9.00 -10.73
C TRP A 29 -1.04 7.78 -11.40
N SER A 30 -0.36 6.92 -10.64
CA SER A 30 0.37 5.77 -11.17
C SER A 30 0.38 4.60 -10.17
N PRO A 31 -0.75 3.88 -10.04
CA PRO A 31 -0.96 2.89 -8.97
C PRO A 31 -0.02 1.69 -9.01
N HIS A 32 0.69 1.47 -10.13
CA HIS A 32 1.58 0.33 -10.34
C HIS A 32 3.06 0.71 -10.38
N THR A 33 3.41 1.99 -10.28
CA THR A 33 4.81 2.42 -10.38
C THR A 33 5.52 2.27 -9.05
N ARG A 34 6.64 1.54 -9.05
CA ARG A 34 7.56 1.38 -7.89
C ARG A 34 6.84 0.96 -6.61
N THR A 35 5.91 0.02 -6.72
CA THR A 35 5.14 -0.47 -5.58
C THR A 35 5.24 -1.99 -5.46
N VAL A 36 5.38 -2.46 -4.22
CA VAL A 36 5.24 -3.88 -3.89
C VAL A 36 3.78 -4.34 -3.90
N TRP A 37 2.84 -3.38 -3.94
CA TRP A 37 1.41 -3.62 -3.96
C TRP A 37 0.99 -4.61 -5.05
N GLN A 38 1.61 -4.53 -6.23
CA GLN A 38 1.27 -5.38 -7.36
C GLN A 38 1.42 -6.88 -7.04
N ALA A 39 2.46 -7.27 -6.30
CA ALA A 39 2.68 -8.68 -5.95
C ALA A 39 1.56 -9.23 -5.05
N TYR A 40 0.97 -8.40 -4.18
CA TYR A 40 -0.19 -8.81 -3.38
C TYR A 40 -1.45 -8.92 -4.23
N ILE A 41 -1.66 -8.01 -5.21
CA ILE A 41 -2.75 -8.13 -6.19
C ILE A 41 -2.62 -9.43 -6.96
N ASP A 42 -1.44 -9.71 -7.51
CA ASP A 42 -1.18 -10.89 -8.32
C ASP A 42 -1.42 -12.17 -7.51
N GLY A 43 -0.94 -12.20 -6.26
CA GLY A 43 -1.22 -13.31 -5.32
C GLY A 43 -2.71 -13.48 -5.05
N SER A 44 -3.46 -12.40 -4.81
CA SER A 44 -4.91 -12.44 -4.60
C SER A 44 -5.67 -12.89 -5.85
N VAL A 45 -5.21 -12.53 -7.06
CA VAL A 45 -5.80 -12.98 -8.32
C VAL A 45 -5.52 -14.47 -8.53
N ALA A 46 -4.29 -14.92 -8.31
CA ALA A 46 -3.91 -16.33 -8.39
C ALA A 46 -4.71 -17.18 -7.39
N LEU A 47 -4.89 -16.70 -6.15
CA LEU A 47 -5.71 -17.38 -5.14
C LEU A 47 -7.15 -17.57 -5.61
N GLN A 48 -7.77 -16.52 -6.15
CA GLN A 48 -9.15 -16.58 -6.65
C GLN A 48 -9.29 -17.50 -7.87
N ALA A 49 -8.24 -17.63 -8.68
CA ALA A 49 -8.19 -18.51 -9.84
C ALA A 49 -7.79 -19.97 -9.50
N GLY A 50 -7.50 -20.27 -8.23
CA GLY A 50 -6.99 -21.59 -7.82
C GLY A 50 -5.60 -21.91 -8.39
N LEU A 51 -4.83 -20.88 -8.77
CA LEU A 51 -3.48 -21.02 -9.30
C LEU A 51 -2.45 -21.10 -8.16
N PRO A 52 -1.27 -21.68 -8.41
CA PRO A 52 -0.16 -21.64 -7.47
C PRO A 52 0.20 -20.19 -7.10
N LEU A 53 0.38 -19.93 -5.80
CA LEU A 53 0.76 -18.61 -5.28
C LEU A 53 2.28 -18.35 -5.35
N TYR A 54 3.06 -19.41 -5.58
CA TYR A 54 4.51 -19.36 -5.60
C TYR A 54 5.05 -19.93 -6.89
N ASP A 55 6.00 -19.20 -7.47
CA ASP A 55 6.79 -19.68 -8.59
C ASP A 55 8.11 -20.24 -8.07
N THR A 56 8.16 -21.55 -7.80
CA THR A 56 9.36 -22.21 -7.30
C THR A 56 10.57 -22.16 -8.25
N GLN A 57 10.37 -21.72 -9.50
CA GLN A 57 11.43 -21.58 -10.50
C GLN A 57 12.04 -20.17 -10.52
N SER A 58 11.44 -19.21 -9.80
CA SER A 58 11.91 -17.83 -9.69
C SER A 58 12.67 -17.62 -8.39
N GLU A 59 13.79 -16.90 -8.43
CA GLU A 59 14.54 -16.47 -7.23
C GLU A 59 13.68 -15.58 -6.32
N MET A 60 12.73 -14.84 -6.91
CA MET A 60 11.72 -14.03 -6.21
C MET A 60 10.37 -14.77 -6.12
N GLY A 61 10.37 -16.09 -6.25
CA GLY A 61 9.18 -16.94 -6.29
C GLY A 61 8.35 -16.93 -5.02
N TYR A 62 8.95 -16.50 -3.90
CA TYR A 62 8.36 -16.50 -2.57
C TYR A 62 8.44 -15.10 -1.94
N LEU A 63 7.60 -14.17 -2.40
CA LEU A 63 7.62 -12.79 -1.90
C LEU A 63 6.83 -12.59 -0.59
N TYR A 64 5.69 -13.26 -0.43
CA TYR A 64 4.78 -13.04 0.70
C TYR A 64 4.10 -14.31 1.21
N ALA A 65 3.72 -14.34 2.48
CA ALA A 65 2.96 -15.45 3.05
C ALA A 65 1.58 -15.59 2.37
N PRO A 66 1.03 -16.83 2.21
CA PRO A 66 -0.21 -17.05 1.47
C PRO A 66 -1.41 -16.31 2.05
N ALA A 67 -1.41 -16.10 3.37
CA ALA A 67 -2.46 -15.41 4.09
C ALA A 67 -2.69 -13.98 3.56
N PHE A 68 -1.66 -13.31 3.06
CA PHE A 68 -1.79 -11.97 2.49
C PHE A 68 -2.61 -11.98 1.18
N ALA A 69 -2.50 -13.01 0.35
CA ALA A 69 -3.34 -13.13 -0.85
C ALA A 69 -4.84 -13.20 -0.50
N ALA A 70 -5.19 -13.88 0.59
CA ALA A 70 -6.56 -13.91 1.08
C ALA A 70 -6.99 -12.55 1.66
N LEU A 71 -6.14 -11.96 2.51
CA LEU A 71 -6.40 -10.67 3.16
C LEU A 71 -6.65 -9.55 2.14
N TYR A 72 -5.95 -9.58 1.00
CA TYR A 72 -6.04 -8.56 -0.03
C TYR A 72 -7.17 -8.75 -1.04
N THR A 73 -7.85 -9.90 -1.04
CA THR A 73 -8.95 -10.19 -1.97
C THR A 73 -10.05 -9.11 -1.99
N PRO A 74 -10.51 -8.54 -0.85
CA PRO A 74 -11.46 -7.44 -0.86
C PRO A 74 -10.93 -6.18 -1.54
N ILE A 75 -9.63 -5.90 -1.40
CA ILE A 75 -8.97 -4.71 -1.97
C ILE A 75 -8.82 -4.83 -3.48
N VAL A 76 -8.53 -6.03 -4.00
CA VAL A 76 -8.46 -6.29 -5.46
C VAL A 76 -9.78 -5.91 -6.15
N LYS A 77 -10.93 -6.18 -5.52
CA LYS A 77 -12.25 -5.87 -6.09
C LYS A 77 -12.52 -4.37 -6.25
N LEU A 78 -11.78 -3.52 -5.54
CA LEU A 78 -11.89 -2.06 -5.64
C LEU A 78 -11.10 -1.51 -6.85
N GLY A 79 -10.33 -2.34 -7.54
CA GLY A 79 -9.46 -1.92 -8.62
C GLY A 79 -8.21 -1.16 -8.13
N PRO A 80 -7.29 -0.81 -9.04
CA PRO A 80 -5.96 -0.35 -8.68
C PRO A 80 -5.95 1.03 -7.98
N HIS A 81 -6.83 1.95 -8.38
CA HIS A 81 -6.88 3.29 -7.80
C HIS A 81 -7.52 3.29 -6.39
N LEU A 82 -8.76 2.83 -6.27
CA LEU A 82 -9.45 2.80 -4.97
C LEU A 82 -8.84 1.77 -4.02
N GLY A 83 -8.47 0.60 -4.52
CA GLY A 83 -7.76 -0.42 -3.73
C GLY A 83 -6.41 0.09 -3.23
N GLY A 84 -5.66 0.78 -4.09
CA GLY A 84 -4.42 1.47 -3.71
C GLY A 84 -4.64 2.50 -2.61
N LEU A 85 -5.65 3.39 -2.75
CA LEU A 85 -5.98 4.39 -1.73
C LEU A 85 -6.32 3.75 -0.38
N VAL A 86 -7.20 2.73 -0.39
CA VAL A 86 -7.63 2.03 0.82
C VAL A 86 -6.44 1.36 1.50
N TRP A 87 -5.61 0.65 0.75
CA TRP A 87 -4.43 -0.02 1.29
C TRP A 87 -3.47 0.96 1.98
N HIS A 88 -3.11 2.05 1.29
CA HIS A 88 -2.17 3.03 1.85
C HIS A 88 -2.78 3.77 3.04
N SER A 89 -4.08 4.02 3.05
CA SER A 89 -4.78 4.64 4.19
C SER A 89 -4.81 3.74 5.42
N ILE A 90 -5.06 2.44 5.24
CA ILE A 90 -4.99 1.46 6.33
C ILE A 90 -3.56 1.38 6.87
N GLY A 91 -2.57 1.25 5.98
CA GLY A 91 -1.16 1.17 6.35
C GLY A 91 -0.72 2.41 7.15
N PHE A 92 -1.10 3.60 6.69
CA PHE A 92 -0.84 4.85 7.41
C PHE A 92 -1.50 4.86 8.78
N ALA A 93 -2.79 4.52 8.89
CA ALA A 93 -3.51 4.56 10.16
C ALA A 93 -2.99 3.57 11.22
N VAL A 94 -2.41 2.45 10.80
CA VAL A 94 -1.97 1.37 11.71
C VAL A 94 -0.49 1.49 12.09
N LEU A 95 0.34 2.08 11.24
CA LEU A 95 1.81 2.03 11.36
C LEU A 95 2.44 3.37 11.77
N THR A 96 1.65 4.36 12.15
CA THR A 96 2.14 5.67 12.54
C THR A 96 1.56 6.19 13.84
#